data_AF-A0AAD7NXD0-F1
#
_entry.id   AF-A0AAD7NXD0-F1
#
_cell.length_a   1.000
_cell.length_b   1.000
_cell.length_c   1.000
_cell.angle_alpha   90.00
_cell.angle_beta   90.00
_cell.angle_gamma   90.00
#
_symmetry.space_group_name_H-M   'P 1'
#
loop_
_entity.id
_entity.type
_entity.pdbx_description
1 polymer ?
#
loop_
_entity_poly.entity_id
_entity_poly.type
_entity_poly.pdbx_seq_one_letter_code
_entity_poly.pdbx_strand_id
1 'polypeptide(L)'
;MSSLKRPPAHLPHDPDTDDDDQAIDPELRLRTVRTAHSAIAESINIVADARQTRRRRTFFRRRGEKERERKLEGGAPRPEGRRRNVYVNTPLPRGEVDAGGDPVVRYPRNKVRTTKYTILTFIPRNLYEQFRRIANLFFLTTVVVQLFPVFGAASGAVAVLPLAFILTATAIKDGVEDYRRGLLDEEVNNSPTTRLLLPPLHNPHLPSSTPDRPTGNPNPNLPRDGRSWVEKLLGLNRPGSVSKGVRNLRAREAKGELEGASESTLNVDARSVDVGGDTRSLASTAHSYPPPAVLDPDMRPGAAQWERTLWKKLEVGDIVLLREDEQVPADILVLATSDPDGNCYLETKNLDGETNLKLRKSLSATRGLSSAEEDVQRVRFVLDSEPPSQNLYLYHGVLRYRDFSAGAEGAYGGVRGTAGGGAEDRAEPVSINELLLRGCALRNTAWVVGLVVFTGADTKIMLNGGETPSKRSKIERETNFNVAVNFGVLLAMCVVDAIFSGLEDARTDTSARLFEQGTDPTTVYVLNALVTFVSCIIAFQNIIPISLYISIEIVKSIQAYFISQDIEMYYAGYDTPCVPKTWNISDDLGQIECAAFFH
;
A
#
# COMPACT_ATOMS: atom_id res chain seq x y z
N MET A 1 39.76 -53.09 -9.39
CA MET A 1 41.09 -52.57 -8.97
C MET A 1 40.86 -51.36 -8.08
N SER A 2 41.37 -51.42 -6.83
CA SER A 2 41.67 -50.29 -5.91
C SER A 2 40.53 -49.31 -5.57
N SER A 3 39.68 -49.50 -4.55
CA SER A 3 39.91 -49.48 -3.08
C SER A 3 40.65 -48.24 -2.55
N LEU A 4 39.88 -47.21 -2.16
CA LEU A 4 40.36 -46.04 -1.41
C LEU A 4 40.04 -46.24 0.08
N LYS A 5 41.07 -46.57 0.86
CA LYS A 5 41.07 -46.59 2.33
C LYS A 5 41.39 -45.19 2.86
N ARG A 6 40.57 -44.68 3.79
CA ARG A 6 40.89 -43.53 4.65
C ARG A 6 41.95 -43.91 5.69
N PRO A 7 42.86 -42.99 6.09
CA PRO A 7 43.57 -43.09 7.36
C PRO A 7 42.95 -42.18 8.46
N PRO A 8 43.27 -42.44 9.75
CA PRO A 8 42.48 -41.99 10.90
C PRO A 8 43.05 -40.75 11.62
N ALA A 9 42.26 -40.23 12.55
CA ALA A 9 42.52 -39.08 13.41
C ALA A 9 43.59 -39.34 14.49
N HIS A 10 44.39 -38.31 14.81
CA HIS A 10 45.21 -38.23 16.02
C HIS A 10 45.02 -36.88 16.72
N LEU A 11 44.94 -36.95 18.05
CA LEU A 11 44.75 -35.89 19.06
C LEU A 11 46.03 -35.06 19.31
N PRO A 12 45.94 -33.90 20.00
CA PRO A 12 46.98 -32.87 20.01
C PRO A 12 48.00 -33.03 21.15
N HIS A 13 49.22 -32.54 20.91
CA HIS A 13 50.20 -32.22 21.96
C HIS A 13 51.01 -30.98 21.54
N ASP A 14 50.98 -29.96 22.41
CA ASP A 14 51.85 -28.77 22.48
C ASP A 14 52.99 -29.06 23.50
N PRO A 15 54.01 -28.20 23.72
CA PRO A 15 54.68 -27.19 22.87
C PRO A 15 56.24 -27.29 22.95
N ASP A 16 56.92 -26.30 22.35
CA ASP A 16 58.31 -25.83 22.57
C ASP A 16 59.49 -26.56 21.90
N THR A 17 60.06 -25.91 20.87
CA THR A 17 61.50 -25.57 20.80
C THR A 17 61.77 -24.60 19.65
N ASP A 18 62.49 -23.53 19.99
CA ASP A 18 63.00 -22.48 19.09
C ASP A 18 64.05 -23.00 18.08
N ASP A 19 64.24 -22.19 17.03
CA ASP A 19 65.37 -22.08 16.09
C ASP A 19 65.05 -22.46 14.63
N ASP A 20 64.84 -21.43 13.79
CA ASP A 20 65.68 -21.20 12.60
C ASP A 20 65.20 -19.95 11.81
N ASP A 21 65.92 -18.84 12.00
CA ASP A 21 65.95 -17.72 11.07
C ASP A 21 66.71 -18.15 9.80
N GLN A 22 66.00 -18.53 8.73
CA GLN A 22 66.59 -18.65 7.39
C GLN A 22 65.85 -17.81 6.33
N ALA A 23 66.56 -16.76 5.92
CA ALA A 23 66.60 -16.14 4.59
C ALA A 23 65.26 -15.89 3.86
N ILE A 24 64.61 -14.76 4.17
CA ILE A 24 63.50 -14.21 3.39
C ILE A 24 64.05 -13.53 2.12
N ASP A 25 63.56 -13.96 0.96
CA ASP A 25 63.88 -13.45 -0.38
C ASP A 25 63.63 -11.92 -0.50
N PRO A 26 64.63 -11.12 -0.94
CA PRO A 26 64.51 -9.66 -1.06
C PRO A 26 63.45 -9.18 -2.06
N GLU A 27 63.05 -9.98 -3.07
CA GLU A 27 61.94 -9.60 -3.97
C GLU A 27 60.56 -9.67 -3.28
N LEU A 28 60.41 -10.59 -2.33
CA LEU A 28 59.20 -10.74 -1.53
C LEU A 28 58.98 -9.53 -0.62
N ARG A 29 60.05 -8.94 -0.07
CA ARG A 29 60.01 -7.67 0.68
C ARG A 29 59.59 -6.49 -0.19
N LEU A 30 60.06 -6.39 -1.42
CA LEU A 30 59.67 -5.30 -2.34
C LEU A 30 58.20 -5.39 -2.77
N ARG A 31 57.65 -6.61 -2.91
CA ARG A 31 56.22 -6.81 -3.18
C ARG A 31 55.34 -6.51 -1.96
N THR A 32 55.73 -6.94 -0.76
CA THR A 32 54.99 -6.63 0.48
C THR A 32 55.04 -5.15 0.84
N VAL A 33 56.16 -4.47 0.58
CA VAL A 33 56.27 -3.02 0.80
C VAL A 33 55.42 -2.25 -0.21
N ARG A 34 55.35 -2.67 -1.48
CA ARG A 34 54.46 -2.03 -2.48
C ARG A 34 52.98 -2.24 -2.18
N THR A 35 52.58 -3.42 -1.71
CA THR A 35 51.19 -3.69 -1.30
C THR A 35 50.81 -3.01 0.01
N ALA A 36 51.75 -2.89 0.97
CA ALA A 36 51.53 -2.12 2.18
C ALA A 36 51.42 -0.61 1.88
N HIS A 37 52.24 -0.09 0.97
CA HIS A 37 52.16 1.32 0.57
C HIS A 37 50.88 1.64 -0.21
N SER A 38 50.41 0.73 -1.07
CA SER A 38 49.12 0.89 -1.75
C SER A 38 47.94 0.79 -0.77
N ALA A 39 47.98 -0.13 0.20
CA ALA A 39 46.95 -0.26 1.23
C ALA A 39 46.91 0.97 2.16
N ILE A 40 48.06 1.56 2.49
CA ILE A 40 48.14 2.79 3.27
C ILE A 40 47.61 3.98 2.45
N ALA A 41 48.00 4.11 1.18
CA ALA A 41 47.48 5.16 0.30
C ALA A 41 45.96 5.07 0.09
N GLU A 42 45.43 3.86 -0.05
CA GLU A 42 43.99 3.61 -0.15
C GLU A 42 43.27 3.92 1.17
N SER A 43 43.86 3.57 2.32
CA SER A 43 43.30 3.93 3.63
C SER A 43 43.29 5.45 3.89
N ILE A 44 44.31 6.18 3.41
CA ILE A 44 44.38 7.64 3.53
C ILE A 44 43.30 8.28 2.64
N ASN A 45 43.07 7.76 1.44
CA ASN A 45 42.02 8.24 0.55
C ASN A 45 40.62 7.94 1.12
N ILE A 46 40.41 6.75 1.71
CA ILE A 46 39.15 6.41 2.39
C ILE A 46 38.90 7.32 3.61
N VAL A 47 39.94 7.62 4.40
CA VAL A 47 39.83 8.54 5.55
C VAL A 47 39.65 10.00 5.11
N ALA A 48 40.26 10.41 3.99
CA ALA A 48 40.06 11.74 3.41
C ALA A 48 38.64 11.91 2.87
N ASP A 49 38.11 10.90 2.17
CA ASP A 49 36.76 10.91 1.64
C ASP A 49 35.69 10.81 2.76
N ALA A 50 35.98 10.04 3.81
CA ALA A 50 35.21 10.02 5.06
C ALA A 50 35.22 11.39 5.77
N ARG A 51 36.35 12.13 5.77
CA ARG A 51 36.41 13.50 6.32
C ARG A 51 35.61 14.49 5.47
N GLN A 52 35.62 14.35 4.15
CA GLN A 52 34.90 15.24 3.23
C GLN A 52 33.38 15.01 3.28
N THR A 53 32.93 13.75 3.40
CA THR A 53 31.52 13.40 3.68
C THR A 53 31.10 13.80 5.10
N ARG A 54 31.97 13.71 6.11
CA ARG A 54 31.67 14.16 7.49
C ARG A 54 31.57 15.70 7.58
N ARG A 55 32.36 16.46 6.81
CA ARG A 55 32.25 17.92 6.67
C ARG A 55 30.96 18.35 5.93
N ARG A 56 30.57 17.64 4.86
CA ARG A 56 29.27 17.85 4.20
C ARG A 56 28.12 17.52 5.16
N ARG A 57 28.18 16.39 5.88
CA ARG A 57 27.19 16.01 6.90
C ARG A 57 27.08 17.04 8.03
N THR A 58 28.18 17.62 8.51
CA THR A 58 28.12 18.67 9.56
C THR A 58 27.55 19.99 9.07
N PHE A 59 27.78 20.36 7.80
CA PHE A 59 27.16 21.55 7.21
C PHE A 59 25.64 21.39 7.00
N PHE A 60 25.20 20.21 6.54
CA PHE A 60 23.76 19.88 6.45
C PHE A 60 23.14 19.67 7.84
N ARG A 61 23.88 19.16 8.83
CA ARG A 61 23.41 19.02 10.22
C ARG A 61 23.21 20.37 10.90
N ARG A 62 24.08 21.36 10.66
CA ARG A 62 23.89 22.74 11.18
C ARG A 62 22.68 23.46 10.58
N ARG A 63 22.36 23.18 9.30
CA ARG A 63 21.15 23.71 8.65
C ARG A 63 19.89 23.00 9.18
N GLY A 64 19.96 21.69 9.38
CA GLY A 64 18.90 20.89 10.00
C GLY A 64 18.70 21.13 11.51
N GLU A 65 19.75 21.49 12.25
CA GLU A 65 19.69 21.88 13.67
C GLU A 65 19.04 23.26 13.81
N LYS A 66 19.36 24.25 12.96
CA LYS A 66 18.64 25.54 12.94
C LYS A 66 17.18 25.43 12.52
N GLU A 67 16.85 24.46 11.65
CA GLU A 67 15.46 24.18 11.25
C GLU A 67 14.71 23.36 12.31
N ARG A 68 15.41 22.49 13.05
CA ARG A 68 14.89 21.78 14.24
C ARG A 68 14.70 22.71 15.43
N GLU A 69 15.60 23.64 15.71
CA GLU A 69 15.45 24.64 16.78
C GLU A 69 14.25 25.55 16.50
N ARG A 70 14.04 25.98 15.23
CA ARG A 70 12.80 26.67 14.82
C ARG A 70 11.54 25.81 14.91
N LYS A 71 11.65 24.47 14.79
CA LYS A 71 10.56 23.50 14.98
C LYS A 71 10.38 23.05 16.44
N LEU A 72 11.33 23.34 17.33
CA LEU A 72 11.28 23.00 18.75
C LEU A 72 10.73 24.16 19.58
N GLU A 73 10.88 25.41 19.11
CA GLU A 73 10.17 26.58 19.64
C GLU A 73 8.71 26.66 19.16
N GLY A 74 8.35 25.94 18.10
CA GLY A 74 6.97 25.70 17.70
C GLY A 74 6.48 24.37 18.28
N GLY A 75 5.47 24.39 19.14
CA GLY A 75 4.86 23.19 19.71
C GLY A 75 4.53 22.10 18.67
N ALA A 76 4.42 20.85 19.14
CA ALA A 76 4.18 19.63 18.36
C ALA A 76 3.41 19.88 17.05
N PRO A 77 3.84 19.29 15.90
CA PRO A 77 3.20 19.53 14.62
C PRO A 77 1.71 19.26 14.76
N ARG A 78 0.91 20.33 14.66
CA ARG A 78 -0.55 20.21 14.68
C ARG A 78 -0.93 19.32 13.50
N PRO A 79 -1.79 18.31 13.69
CA PRO A 79 -2.17 17.43 12.60
C PRO A 79 -2.80 18.28 11.48
N GLU A 80 -2.17 18.28 10.31
CA GLU A 80 -2.64 19.01 9.13
C GLU A 80 -3.89 18.30 8.61
N GLY A 81 -5.05 18.91 8.79
CA GLY A 81 -6.30 18.36 8.26
C GLY A 81 -7.54 18.85 9.01
N ARG A 82 -8.70 18.70 8.36
CA ARG A 82 -9.99 19.02 8.96
C ARG A 82 -10.42 17.84 9.85
N ARG A 83 -10.76 18.13 11.12
CA ARG A 83 -11.40 17.16 12.02
C ARG A 83 -12.70 16.63 11.39
N ARG A 84 -13.06 15.39 11.71
CA ARG A 84 -14.23 14.72 11.13
C ARG A 84 -15.17 14.25 12.23
N ASN A 85 -16.47 14.41 11.99
CA ASN A 85 -17.52 13.90 12.86
C ASN A 85 -18.13 12.65 12.22
N VAL A 86 -18.24 11.57 13.00
CA VAL A 86 -18.91 10.34 12.60
C VAL A 86 -20.18 10.21 13.43
N TYR A 87 -21.33 10.19 12.76
CA TYR A 87 -22.65 10.17 13.38
C TYR A 87 -23.23 8.76 13.39
N VAL A 88 -23.68 8.28 14.56
CA VAL A 88 -24.34 6.99 14.71
C VAL A 88 -25.75 7.22 15.22
N ASN A 89 -26.74 6.75 14.44
CA ASN A 89 -28.18 6.95 14.69
C ASN A 89 -28.58 8.40 15.05
N THR A 90 -27.80 9.37 14.57
CA THR A 90 -28.01 10.80 14.81
C THR A 90 -28.01 11.53 13.46
N PRO A 91 -29.00 12.39 13.18
CA PRO A 91 -29.02 13.15 11.93
C PRO A 91 -27.88 14.17 11.89
N LEU A 92 -27.33 14.40 10.70
CA LEU A 92 -26.34 15.44 10.47
C LEU A 92 -26.91 16.84 10.79
N PRO A 93 -26.10 17.74 11.38
CA PRO A 93 -26.49 19.12 11.59
C PRO A 93 -26.57 19.87 10.25
N ARG A 94 -27.40 20.93 10.19
CA ARG A 94 -27.63 21.72 8.96
C ARG A 94 -26.37 22.33 8.36
N GLY A 95 -25.32 22.55 9.14
CA GLY A 95 -24.04 23.08 8.66
C GLY A 95 -23.11 22.04 8.02
N GLU A 96 -23.43 20.75 8.13
CA GLU A 96 -22.62 19.65 7.58
C GLU A 96 -23.29 18.93 6.41
N VAL A 97 -24.45 19.44 5.97
CA VAL A 97 -25.16 19.00 4.76
C VAL A 97 -25.09 20.07 3.68
N ASP A 98 -25.04 19.64 2.42
CA ASP A 98 -25.16 20.52 1.27
C ASP A 98 -26.62 20.93 1.00
N ALA A 99 -26.84 21.75 -0.03
CA ALA A 99 -28.18 22.19 -0.41
C ALA A 99 -29.11 21.04 -0.84
N GLY A 100 -28.56 19.88 -1.21
CA GLY A 100 -29.29 18.66 -1.54
C GLY A 100 -29.57 17.75 -0.34
N GLY A 101 -29.05 18.08 0.85
CA GLY A 101 -29.18 17.28 2.05
C GLY A 101 -28.19 16.12 2.15
N ASP A 102 -27.16 16.07 1.29
CA ASP A 102 -26.07 15.11 1.36
C ASP A 102 -24.92 15.66 2.23
N PRO A 103 -24.13 14.80 2.92
CA PRO A 103 -23.01 15.25 3.72
C PRO A 103 -21.94 15.96 2.87
N VAL A 104 -21.43 17.08 3.39
CA VAL A 104 -20.33 17.84 2.77
C VAL A 104 -19.03 17.06 2.81
N VAL A 105 -18.78 16.34 3.91
CA VAL A 105 -17.58 15.51 4.08
C VAL A 105 -17.72 14.23 3.27
N ARG A 106 -16.68 13.87 2.52
CA ARG A 106 -16.62 12.64 1.74
C ARG A 106 -15.49 11.75 2.21
N TYR A 107 -15.79 10.49 2.46
CA TYR A 107 -14.84 9.50 2.91
C TYR A 107 -14.33 8.64 1.75
N PRO A 108 -13.06 8.21 1.76
CA PRO A 108 -12.55 7.27 0.77
C PRO A 108 -13.18 5.89 0.95
N ARG A 109 -13.37 5.16 -0.15
CA ARG A 109 -13.84 3.76 -0.11
C ARG A 109 -12.80 2.88 0.60
N ASN A 110 -13.24 1.83 1.30
CA ASN A 110 -12.32 0.88 1.96
C ASN A 110 -11.53 -0.05 1.00
N LYS A 111 -11.49 0.26 -0.29
CA LYS A 111 -10.77 -0.52 -1.29
C LYS A 111 -9.27 -0.20 -1.24
N VAL A 112 -8.43 -1.21 -1.03
CA VAL A 112 -6.98 -1.10 -1.20
C VAL A 112 -6.60 -1.30 -2.65
N ARG A 113 -5.61 -0.52 -3.08
CA ARG A 113 -5.07 -0.58 -4.42
C ARG A 113 -3.57 -0.35 -4.38
N THR A 114 -2.82 -1.38 -4.74
CA THR A 114 -1.36 -1.35 -4.89
C THR A 114 -0.91 -1.31 -6.35
N THR A 115 -1.85 -1.48 -7.29
CA THR A 115 -1.63 -1.31 -8.74
C THR A 115 -1.18 0.11 -9.11
N LYS A 116 -0.19 0.19 -9.99
CA LYS A 116 0.39 1.44 -10.49
C LYS A 116 -0.49 2.10 -11.54
N TYR A 117 -1.20 1.31 -12.35
CA TYR A 117 -1.93 1.77 -13.51
C TYR A 117 -3.43 1.53 -13.37
N THR A 118 -4.25 2.49 -13.81
CA THR A 118 -5.65 2.22 -14.17
C THR A 118 -5.71 1.79 -15.63
N ILE A 119 -6.80 1.15 -16.06
CA ILE A 119 -7.02 0.79 -17.47
C ILE A 119 -6.84 2.01 -18.39
N LEU A 120 -7.32 3.19 -17.99
CA LEU A 120 -7.22 4.43 -18.79
C LEU A 120 -5.84 5.08 -18.71
N THR A 121 -5.16 5.00 -17.57
CA THR A 121 -3.85 5.63 -17.37
C THR A 121 -2.68 4.73 -17.75
N PHE A 122 -2.93 3.46 -18.11
CA PHE A 122 -1.90 2.48 -18.40
C PHE A 122 -1.00 2.94 -19.54
N ILE A 123 -1.55 3.16 -20.73
CA ILE A 123 -0.78 3.57 -21.92
C ILE A 123 0.01 4.87 -21.68
N PRO A 124 -0.60 6.00 -21.27
CA PRO A 124 0.14 7.26 -21.15
C PRO A 124 1.20 7.23 -20.04
N ARG A 125 0.91 6.62 -18.88
CA ARG A 125 1.90 6.53 -17.79
C ARG A 125 3.01 5.53 -18.10
N ASN A 126 2.67 4.38 -18.68
CA ASN A 126 3.66 3.37 -19.03
C ASN A 126 4.61 3.89 -20.12
N LEU A 127 4.09 4.53 -21.18
CA LEU A 127 4.94 5.18 -22.19
C LEU A 127 5.81 6.28 -21.57
N TYR A 128 5.27 7.12 -20.69
CA TYR A 128 6.06 8.13 -19.98
C TYR A 128 7.21 7.48 -19.17
N GLU A 129 6.94 6.40 -18.43
CA GLU A 129 7.95 5.68 -17.67
C GLU A 129 9.03 5.07 -18.58
N GLN A 130 8.65 4.53 -19.74
CA GLN A 130 9.57 3.99 -20.73
C GLN A 130 10.43 5.11 -21.36
N PHE A 131 9.86 6.26 -21.72
CA PHE A 131 10.60 7.38 -22.33
C PHE A 131 11.43 8.21 -21.34
N ARG A 132 11.26 8.00 -20.03
CA ARG A 132 12.23 8.49 -19.02
C ARG A 132 13.60 7.81 -19.12
N ARG A 133 13.75 6.77 -19.95
CA ARG A 133 15.04 6.15 -20.27
C ARG A 133 15.65 6.86 -21.46
N ILE A 134 16.89 7.33 -21.30
CA ILE A 134 17.60 8.14 -22.29
C ILE A 134 17.73 7.40 -23.63
N ALA A 135 17.94 6.07 -23.58
CA ALA A 135 18.05 5.25 -24.78
C ALA A 135 16.78 5.25 -25.65
N ASN A 136 15.59 5.22 -25.03
CA ASN A 136 14.33 5.24 -25.78
C ASN A 136 14.13 6.58 -26.49
N LEU A 137 14.62 7.68 -25.91
CA LEU A 137 14.63 8.99 -26.56
C LEU A 137 15.61 9.02 -27.75
N PHE A 138 16.79 8.40 -27.60
CA PHE A 138 17.76 8.27 -28.69
C PHE A 138 17.17 7.48 -29.87
N PHE A 139 16.61 6.29 -29.64
CA PHE A 139 16.02 5.49 -30.71
C PHE A 139 14.82 6.16 -31.37
N LEU A 140 13.97 6.85 -30.60
CA LEU A 140 12.90 7.65 -31.16
C LEU A 140 13.44 8.75 -32.09
N THR A 141 14.50 9.43 -31.67
CA THR A 141 15.14 10.48 -32.48
C THR A 141 15.72 9.90 -33.77
N THR A 142 16.42 8.77 -33.70
CA THR A 142 16.97 8.09 -34.87
C THR A 142 15.89 7.64 -35.84
N VAL A 143 14.77 7.11 -35.34
CA VAL A 143 13.60 6.76 -36.15
C VAL A 143 13.01 7.97 -36.85
N VAL A 144 12.84 9.10 -36.14
CA VAL A 144 12.31 10.35 -36.71
C VAL A 144 13.24 10.87 -37.82
N VAL A 145 14.56 10.82 -37.60
CA VAL A 145 15.55 11.21 -38.62
C VAL A 145 15.48 10.31 -39.86
N GLN A 146 15.29 9.00 -39.68
CA GLN A 146 15.17 8.05 -40.79
C GLN A 146 13.88 8.20 -41.61
N LEU A 147 12.89 8.97 -41.14
CA LEU A 147 11.72 9.32 -41.95
C LEU A 147 12.06 10.28 -43.10
N PHE A 148 13.20 10.97 -43.03
CA PHE A 148 13.65 11.88 -44.07
C PHE A 148 14.50 11.11 -45.10
N PRO A 149 14.05 10.99 -46.37
CA PRO A 149 14.75 10.21 -47.41
C PRO A 149 16.15 10.75 -47.75
N VAL A 150 16.43 12.01 -47.42
CA VAL A 150 17.70 12.69 -47.68
C VAL A 150 18.90 11.98 -47.05
N PHE A 151 18.69 11.24 -45.96
CA PHE A 151 19.77 10.57 -45.22
C PHE A 151 20.04 9.12 -45.67
N GLY A 152 19.47 8.69 -46.81
CA GLY A 152 19.76 7.38 -47.43
C GLY A 152 19.28 6.17 -46.61
N ALA A 153 18.38 6.36 -45.66
CA ALA A 153 17.89 5.31 -44.78
C ALA A 153 16.88 4.37 -45.46
N ALA A 154 16.78 3.14 -44.94
CA ALA A 154 15.72 2.20 -45.29
C ALA A 154 14.33 2.82 -45.08
N SER A 155 13.29 2.23 -45.69
CA SER A 155 11.92 2.73 -45.54
C SER A 155 11.59 2.97 -44.07
N GLY A 156 11.01 4.13 -43.74
CA GLY A 156 10.73 4.53 -42.35
C GLY A 156 9.89 3.51 -41.58
N ALA A 157 9.14 2.65 -42.28
CA ALA A 157 8.43 1.52 -41.69
C ALA A 157 9.38 0.50 -41.02
N VAL A 158 10.50 0.16 -41.66
CA VAL A 158 11.48 -0.81 -41.13
C VAL A 158 12.22 -0.26 -39.91
N ALA A 159 12.45 1.05 -39.88
CA ALA A 159 13.08 1.76 -38.77
C ALA A 159 12.26 1.71 -37.47
N VAL A 160 10.93 1.83 -37.58
CA VAL A 160 10.02 1.86 -36.42
C VAL A 160 9.89 0.48 -35.74
N LEU A 161 10.02 -0.61 -36.52
CA LEU A 161 9.70 -1.96 -36.04
C LEU A 161 10.44 -2.38 -34.76
N PRO A 162 11.78 -2.21 -34.62
CA PRO A 162 12.48 -2.62 -33.41
C PRO A 162 12.03 -1.82 -32.17
N LEU A 163 11.86 -0.50 -32.31
CA LEU A 163 11.41 0.35 -31.22
C LEU A 163 9.98 0.00 -30.80
N ALA A 164 9.08 -0.15 -31.78
CA ALA A 164 7.69 -0.54 -31.51
C ALA A 164 7.59 -1.90 -30.83
N PHE A 165 8.40 -2.89 -31.27
CA PHE A 165 8.47 -4.21 -30.64
C PHE A 165 8.89 -4.10 -29.17
N ILE A 166 9.97 -3.36 -28.87
CA ILE A 166 10.48 -3.20 -27.51
C ILE A 166 9.45 -2.51 -26.63
N LEU A 167 8.89 -1.38 -27.07
CA LEU A 167 7.89 -0.63 -26.29
C LEU A 167 6.66 -1.50 -25.99
N THR A 168 6.23 -2.30 -26.96
CA THR A 168 5.10 -3.22 -26.82
C THR A 168 5.42 -4.38 -25.88
N ALA A 169 6.57 -5.02 -26.02
CA ALA A 169 6.98 -6.13 -25.17
C ALA A 169 7.12 -5.70 -23.70
N THR A 170 7.78 -4.56 -23.44
CA THR A 170 7.89 -3.97 -22.11
C THR A 170 6.52 -3.60 -21.55
N ALA A 171 5.64 -3.00 -22.35
CA ALA A 171 4.27 -2.69 -21.93
C ALA A 171 3.48 -3.95 -21.55
N ILE A 172 3.51 -5.00 -22.37
CA ILE A 172 2.83 -6.28 -22.05
C ILE A 172 3.32 -6.82 -20.71
N LYS A 173 4.64 -6.88 -20.52
CA LYS A 173 5.24 -7.40 -19.28
C LYS A 173 4.86 -6.56 -18.06
N ASP A 174 4.91 -5.23 -18.15
CA ASP A 174 4.47 -4.35 -17.05
C ASP A 174 2.96 -4.45 -16.78
N GLY A 175 2.16 -4.64 -17.83
CA GLY A 175 0.72 -4.90 -17.73
C GLY A 175 0.42 -6.21 -17.01
N VAL A 176 1.17 -7.28 -17.30
CA VAL A 176 1.05 -8.57 -16.58
C VAL A 176 1.45 -8.43 -15.11
N GLU A 177 2.55 -7.72 -14.81
CA GLU A 177 2.98 -7.45 -13.43
C GLU A 177 1.89 -6.70 -12.65
N ASP A 178 1.32 -5.64 -13.23
CA ASP A 178 0.28 -4.85 -12.57
C ASP A 178 -1.06 -5.59 -12.48
N TYR A 179 -1.41 -6.42 -13.47
CA TYR A 179 -2.58 -7.29 -13.40
C TYR A 179 -2.49 -8.29 -12.23
N ARG A 180 -1.32 -8.93 -12.04
CA ARG A 180 -1.09 -9.82 -10.90
C ARG A 180 -1.21 -9.10 -9.55
N ARG A 181 -0.75 -7.84 -9.45
CA ARG A 181 -1.00 -7.00 -8.26
C ARG A 181 -2.49 -6.74 -8.07
N GLY A 182 -3.21 -6.46 -9.15
CA GLY A 182 -4.66 -6.24 -9.12
C GLY A 182 -5.46 -7.44 -8.63
N LEU A 183 -5.05 -8.66 -8.97
CA LEU A 183 -5.68 -9.89 -8.46
C LEU A 183 -5.49 -10.04 -6.95
N LEU A 184 -4.29 -9.78 -6.43
CA LEU A 184 -4.00 -9.82 -5.00
C LEU A 184 -4.75 -8.73 -4.24
N ASP A 185 -4.81 -7.52 -4.80
CA ASP A 185 -5.64 -6.44 -4.26
C ASP A 185 -7.11 -6.90 -4.19
N GLU A 186 -7.62 -7.54 -5.24
CA GLU A 186 -9.00 -8.00 -5.30
C GLU A 186 -9.30 -9.08 -4.26
N GLU A 187 -8.37 -10.00 -4.00
CA GLU A 187 -8.46 -11.02 -2.95
C GLU A 187 -8.66 -10.37 -1.57
N VAL A 188 -7.78 -9.45 -1.17
CA VAL A 188 -7.87 -8.72 0.11
C VAL A 188 -9.16 -7.87 0.19
N ASN A 189 -9.54 -7.23 -0.91
CA ASN A 189 -10.75 -6.43 -0.98
C ASN A 189 -12.05 -7.24 -0.87
N ASN A 190 -11.97 -8.55 -1.18
CA ASN A 190 -13.06 -9.51 -1.11
C ASN A 190 -13.03 -10.34 0.17
N SER A 191 -12.16 -10.04 1.12
CA SER A 191 -12.18 -10.69 2.43
C SER A 191 -13.54 -10.46 3.12
N PRO A 192 -14.10 -11.50 3.78
CA PRO A 192 -15.34 -11.39 4.54
C PRO A 192 -15.18 -10.49 5.75
N THR A 193 -16.29 -9.88 6.15
CA THR A 193 -16.45 -9.23 7.46
C THR A 193 -17.95 -9.13 7.78
N THR A 194 -18.29 -8.90 9.04
CA THR A 194 -19.68 -8.82 9.50
C THR A 194 -20.00 -7.36 9.84
N ARG A 195 -21.06 -6.81 9.22
CA ARG A 195 -21.54 -5.46 9.52
C ARG A 195 -22.99 -5.48 9.98
N LEU A 196 -23.40 -4.50 10.77
CA LEU A 196 -24.79 -4.33 11.16
C LEU A 196 -25.58 -3.71 10.01
N LEU A 197 -26.63 -4.39 9.55
CA LEU A 197 -27.61 -3.83 8.64
C LEU A 197 -28.73 -3.19 9.45
N LEU A 198 -28.79 -1.86 9.42
CA LEU A 198 -29.87 -1.11 10.06
C LEU A 198 -31.10 -1.04 9.13
N PRO A 199 -32.32 -1.20 9.66
CA PRO A 199 -33.53 -0.97 8.89
C PRO A 199 -33.64 0.51 8.50
N PRO A 200 -34.36 0.86 7.41
CA PRO A 200 -34.58 2.25 7.02
C PRO A 200 -35.18 3.04 8.19
N LEU A 201 -34.60 4.20 8.51
CA LEU A 201 -35.09 5.06 9.58
C LEU A 201 -36.56 5.43 9.36
N HIS A 202 -37.47 4.91 10.18
CA HIS A 202 -38.86 5.31 10.21
C HIS A 202 -38.99 6.61 11.00
N ASN A 203 -39.47 7.68 10.36
CA ASN A 203 -39.72 8.95 11.06
C ASN A 203 -41.15 8.95 11.61
N PRO A 204 -41.34 8.87 12.95
CA PRO A 204 -42.66 8.74 13.57
C PRO A 204 -43.55 9.99 13.46
N HIS A 205 -43.01 11.13 13.03
CA HIS A 205 -43.75 12.38 12.84
C HIS A 205 -44.37 12.55 11.44
N LEU A 206 -44.28 11.53 10.56
CA LEU A 206 -44.92 11.58 9.24
C LEU A 206 -45.98 10.46 9.09
N PRO A 207 -47.17 10.76 8.54
CA PRO A 207 -48.21 9.76 8.32
C PRO A 207 -47.75 8.68 7.33
N SER A 208 -48.16 7.44 7.59
CA SER A 208 -47.73 6.21 6.90
C SER A 208 -48.23 6.06 5.45
N SER A 209 -48.93 7.06 4.89
CA SER A 209 -49.70 6.94 3.65
C SER A 209 -49.09 7.61 2.41
N THR A 210 -47.87 8.15 2.46
CA THR A 210 -47.23 8.74 1.27
C THR A 210 -46.49 7.68 0.45
N PRO A 211 -46.87 7.39 -0.81
CA PRO A 211 -46.33 6.29 -1.61
C PRO A 211 -44.88 6.48 -2.09
N ASP A 212 -44.38 7.72 -2.12
CA ASP A 212 -43.07 8.07 -2.68
C ASP A 212 -42.12 8.61 -1.60
N ARG A 213 -41.80 7.82 -0.58
CA ARG A 213 -40.71 8.17 0.34
C ARG A 213 -39.42 7.46 -0.07
N PRO A 214 -38.33 8.17 -0.40
CA PRO A 214 -37.02 7.54 -0.43
C PRO A 214 -36.72 7.04 0.97
N THR A 215 -36.60 5.73 1.12
CA THR A 215 -36.02 5.07 2.29
C THR A 215 -34.66 5.73 2.54
N GLY A 216 -34.55 6.50 3.61
CA GLY A 216 -33.32 7.23 3.92
C GLY A 216 -32.13 6.28 4.00
N ASN A 217 -30.95 6.73 3.58
CA ASN A 217 -29.71 6.02 3.84
C ASN A 217 -29.59 5.81 5.36
N PRO A 218 -29.55 4.55 5.86
CA PRO A 218 -29.43 4.31 7.30
C PRO A 218 -28.12 4.85 7.86
N ASN A 219 -27.08 4.99 7.03
CA ASN A 219 -25.82 5.61 7.42
C ASN A 219 -25.84 7.11 7.05
N PRO A 220 -25.95 8.03 8.03
CA PRO A 220 -26.00 9.46 7.75
C PRO A 220 -24.69 10.00 7.15
N ASN A 221 -23.57 9.33 7.39
CA ASN A 221 -22.22 9.81 7.01
C ASN A 221 -21.94 9.73 5.49
N LEU A 222 -22.88 9.22 4.70
CA LEU A 222 -22.69 8.94 3.28
C LEU A 222 -23.75 9.63 2.42
N PRO A 223 -23.37 10.11 1.22
CA PRO A 223 -24.32 10.65 0.26
C PRO A 223 -25.33 9.59 -0.17
N ARG A 224 -26.57 10.00 -0.43
CA ARG A 224 -27.65 9.10 -0.87
C ARG A 224 -27.31 8.35 -2.15
N ASP A 225 -26.55 8.97 -3.04
CA ASP A 225 -26.01 8.33 -4.24
C ASP A 225 -24.53 8.65 -4.45
N GLY A 226 -23.67 7.80 -3.87
CA GLY A 226 -22.21 7.86 -3.97
C GLY A 226 -21.61 7.40 -5.31
N ARG A 227 -22.41 7.21 -6.36
CA ARG A 227 -21.91 6.84 -7.69
C ARG A 227 -21.19 8.00 -8.37
N SER A 228 -20.16 7.68 -9.15
CA SER A 228 -19.55 8.64 -10.07
C SER A 228 -20.54 9.05 -11.16
N TRP A 229 -20.33 10.22 -11.78
CA TRP A 229 -21.17 10.67 -12.89
C TRP A 229 -21.23 9.64 -14.04
N VAL A 230 -20.11 8.98 -14.33
CA VAL A 230 -20.02 7.91 -15.34
C VAL A 230 -20.87 6.70 -14.94
N GLU A 231 -20.81 6.27 -13.68
CA GLU A 231 -21.63 5.17 -13.17
C GLU A 231 -23.14 5.50 -13.21
N LYS A 232 -23.50 6.77 -12.95
CA LYS A 232 -24.88 7.25 -13.07
C LYS A 232 -25.35 7.22 -14.52
N LEU A 233 -24.52 7.70 -15.45
CA LEU A 233 -24.81 7.70 -16.88
C LEU A 233 -24.98 6.29 -17.45
N LEU A 234 -24.13 5.35 -17.04
CA LEU A 234 -24.15 3.95 -17.49
C LEU A 234 -25.15 3.07 -16.71
N GLY A 235 -25.88 3.63 -15.74
CA GLY A 235 -26.86 2.89 -14.93
C GLY A 235 -26.26 1.77 -14.06
N LEU A 236 -24.95 1.80 -13.80
CA LEU A 236 -24.22 0.76 -13.07
C LEU A 236 -24.44 0.91 -11.55
N ASN A 237 -24.38 -0.22 -10.83
CA ASN A 237 -24.36 -0.30 -9.35
C ASN A 237 -25.42 0.54 -8.62
N ARG A 238 -26.71 0.34 -8.92
CA ARG A 238 -27.81 1.09 -8.27
C ARG A 238 -27.71 1.03 -6.73
N PRO A 239 -27.95 2.15 -6.01
CA PRO A 239 -28.00 2.17 -4.55
C PRO A 239 -28.96 1.09 -4.02
N GLY A 240 -28.53 0.33 -3.00
CA GLY A 240 -29.29 -0.80 -2.45
C GLY A 240 -29.16 -2.13 -3.21
N SER A 241 -28.52 -2.17 -4.39
CA SER A 241 -28.29 -3.45 -5.08
C SER A 241 -27.13 -4.24 -4.46
N VAL A 242 -27.38 -5.51 -4.13
CA VAL A 242 -26.35 -6.40 -3.59
C VAL A 242 -25.33 -6.73 -4.68
N SER A 243 -24.06 -6.43 -4.44
CA SER A 243 -23.00 -6.67 -5.40
C SER A 243 -22.86 -8.17 -5.74
N LYS A 244 -22.39 -8.49 -6.95
CA LYS A 244 -22.15 -9.88 -7.37
C LYS A 244 -21.19 -10.59 -6.39
N GLY A 245 -20.18 -9.88 -5.88
CA GLY A 245 -19.24 -10.42 -4.89
C GLY A 245 -19.91 -10.81 -3.58
N VAL A 246 -20.78 -9.95 -3.03
CA VAL A 246 -21.53 -10.26 -1.80
C VAL A 246 -22.51 -11.41 -2.03
N ARG A 247 -23.20 -11.46 -3.19
CA ARG A 247 -24.05 -12.60 -3.55
C ARG A 247 -23.26 -13.90 -3.63
N ASN A 248 -22.07 -13.87 -4.24
CA ASN A 248 -21.20 -15.04 -4.35
C ASN A 248 -20.70 -15.48 -2.96
N LEU A 249 -20.32 -14.54 -2.10
CA LEU A 249 -19.93 -14.83 -0.72
C LEU A 249 -21.04 -15.55 0.04
N ARG A 250 -22.26 -15.00 0.02
CA ARG A 250 -23.42 -15.63 0.67
C ARG A 250 -23.74 -17.00 0.08
N ALA A 251 -23.58 -17.17 -1.23
CA ALA A 251 -23.78 -18.46 -1.88
C ALA A 251 -22.72 -19.50 -1.47
N ARG A 252 -21.47 -19.09 -1.22
CA ARG A 252 -20.41 -19.95 -0.71
C ARG A 252 -20.62 -20.31 0.76
N GLU A 253 -21.07 -19.37 1.59
CA GLU A 253 -21.45 -19.64 2.98
C GLU A 253 -22.63 -20.61 3.05
N ALA A 254 -23.66 -20.43 2.22
CA ALA A 254 -24.80 -21.35 2.15
C ALA A 254 -24.43 -22.78 1.69
N LYS A 255 -23.25 -22.95 1.08
CA LYS A 255 -22.70 -24.25 0.67
C LYS A 255 -21.74 -24.86 1.70
N GLY A 256 -21.45 -24.17 2.81
CA GLY A 256 -20.47 -24.64 3.81
C GLY A 256 -19.01 -24.53 3.36
N GLU A 257 -18.70 -23.89 2.22
CA GLU A 257 -17.33 -23.79 1.69
C GLU A 257 -16.43 -22.81 2.46
N LEU A 258 -16.99 -22.12 3.46
CA LEU A 258 -16.33 -21.20 4.38
C LEU A 258 -16.43 -21.75 5.82
N GLU A 259 -16.11 -23.03 5.98
CA GLU A 259 -15.93 -23.65 7.30
C GLU A 259 -14.66 -23.07 7.96
N GLY A 260 -14.89 -22.21 8.94
CA GLY A 260 -13.85 -21.54 9.74
C GLY A 260 -14.39 -20.56 10.78
N ALA A 261 -15.66 -20.15 10.70
CA ALA A 261 -16.23 -19.23 11.70
C ALA A 261 -17.75 -19.35 11.91
N SER A 262 -18.42 -20.38 11.38
CA SER A 262 -19.86 -20.26 11.08
C SER A 262 -20.82 -21.23 11.78
N GLU A 263 -20.42 -22.10 12.72
CA GLU A 263 -21.40 -23.05 13.32
C GLU A 263 -21.39 -23.20 14.85
N SER A 264 -20.72 -22.33 15.58
CA SER A 264 -20.91 -22.25 17.03
C SER A 264 -21.06 -20.78 17.43
N THR A 265 -22.06 -20.47 18.27
CA THR A 265 -22.29 -19.18 18.97
C THR A 265 -23.35 -18.19 18.46
N LEU A 266 -24.26 -18.54 17.53
CA LEU A 266 -25.51 -17.76 17.42
C LEU A 266 -26.47 -17.96 18.63
N ASN A 267 -26.12 -18.87 19.55
CA ASN A 267 -26.78 -19.10 20.85
C ASN A 267 -25.72 -19.24 21.97
N VAL A 268 -25.15 -18.14 22.47
CA VAL A 268 -24.28 -18.22 23.68
C VAL A 268 -25.07 -18.06 24.98
N ASP A 269 -26.31 -17.56 24.95
CA ASP A 269 -27.12 -17.36 26.16
C ASP A 269 -28.08 -18.52 26.52
N ALA A 270 -27.89 -19.71 25.96
CA ALA A 270 -28.76 -20.86 26.27
C ALA A 270 -27.99 -22.18 26.44
N ARG A 271 -27.23 -22.31 27.53
CA ARG A 271 -26.83 -23.61 28.07
C ARG A 271 -27.30 -23.73 29.52
N SER A 272 -28.56 -24.11 29.69
CA SER A 272 -29.06 -24.71 30.92
C SER A 272 -28.40 -26.07 31.10
N VAL A 273 -27.62 -26.21 32.17
CA VAL A 273 -27.14 -27.51 32.65
C VAL A 273 -28.35 -28.22 33.27
N ASP A 274 -28.84 -29.27 32.62
CA ASP A 274 -29.87 -30.16 33.17
C ASP A 274 -29.29 -30.95 34.34
N VAL A 275 -29.61 -30.52 35.55
CA VAL A 275 -29.62 -31.36 36.75
C VAL A 275 -31.06 -31.36 37.25
N GLY A 276 -31.69 -32.53 37.20
CA GLY A 276 -33.08 -32.70 37.58
C GLY A 276 -33.36 -32.28 39.02
N GLY A 277 -34.50 -31.62 39.23
CA GLY A 277 -35.05 -31.34 40.55
C GLY A 277 -35.78 -30.00 40.64
N ASP A 278 -37.11 -30.08 40.64
CA ASP A 278 -38.09 -29.19 41.24
C ASP A 278 -38.14 -27.67 40.90
N THR A 279 -39.35 -27.29 40.53
CA THR A 279 -39.85 -25.95 40.22
C THR A 279 -39.53 -24.88 41.28
N ARG A 280 -38.83 -23.82 40.86
CA ARG A 280 -39.09 -22.42 41.25
C ARG A 280 -38.31 -21.49 40.31
N SER A 281 -39.02 -20.58 39.64
CA SER A 281 -38.47 -19.59 38.72
C SER A 281 -37.45 -18.69 39.43
N LEU A 282 -36.17 -19.00 39.26
CA LEU A 282 -35.05 -18.13 39.58
C LEU A 282 -34.77 -17.29 38.34
N ALA A 283 -35.11 -16.00 38.42
CA ALA A 283 -34.62 -14.99 37.50
C ALA A 283 -33.09 -15.12 37.41
N SER A 284 -32.56 -15.22 36.19
CA SER A 284 -31.12 -15.24 36.00
C SER A 284 -30.54 -13.96 36.60
N THR A 285 -29.55 -14.14 37.45
CA THR A 285 -28.79 -13.07 38.07
C THR A 285 -27.99 -12.37 36.97
N ALA A 286 -28.62 -11.41 36.28
CA ALA A 286 -27.93 -10.47 35.42
C ALA A 286 -26.91 -9.72 36.27
N HIS A 287 -25.63 -9.90 35.96
CA HIS A 287 -24.56 -9.20 36.65
C HIS A 287 -24.82 -7.69 36.61
N SER A 288 -24.71 -7.08 37.79
CA SER A 288 -25.03 -5.71 38.13
C SER A 288 -24.09 -4.70 37.46
N TYR A 289 -24.34 -4.39 36.19
CA TYR A 289 -23.81 -3.19 35.55
C TYR A 289 -24.97 -2.22 35.26
N PRO A 290 -24.78 -0.90 35.43
CA PRO A 290 -25.76 0.06 34.99
C PRO A 290 -25.99 -0.09 33.47
N PRO A 291 -27.23 0.09 32.98
CA PRO A 291 -27.52 -0.01 31.56
C PRO A 291 -26.64 0.99 30.77
N PRO A 292 -26.13 0.61 29.59
CA PRO A 292 -25.21 1.47 28.86
C PRO A 292 -25.85 2.82 28.54
N ALA A 293 -25.13 3.90 28.84
CA ALA A 293 -25.63 5.27 28.84
C ALA A 293 -26.10 5.75 27.46
N VAL A 294 -25.61 5.12 26.39
CA VAL A 294 -25.83 5.49 24.98
C VAL A 294 -27.11 4.91 24.36
N LEU A 295 -27.83 4.03 25.08
CA LEU A 295 -29.04 3.38 24.56
C LEU A 295 -30.21 4.35 24.57
N ASP A 296 -30.77 4.64 23.39
CA ASP A 296 -32.00 5.41 23.26
C ASP A 296 -33.22 4.51 23.58
N PRO A 297 -33.93 4.73 24.70
CA PRO A 297 -35.07 3.89 25.09
C PRO A 297 -36.29 4.08 24.19
N ASP A 298 -36.38 5.21 23.48
CA ASP A 298 -37.50 5.53 22.58
C ASP A 298 -37.35 4.86 21.21
N MET A 299 -36.14 4.39 20.88
CA MET A 299 -35.86 3.66 19.66
C MET A 299 -36.36 2.22 19.78
N ARG A 300 -37.42 1.90 19.05
CA ARG A 300 -37.98 0.54 19.02
C ARG A 300 -36.94 -0.43 18.44
N PRO A 301 -36.73 -1.60 19.06
CA PRO A 301 -35.94 -2.66 18.43
C PRO A 301 -36.61 -3.01 17.10
N GLY A 302 -35.85 -2.91 16.02
CA GLY A 302 -36.29 -3.20 14.67
C GLY A 302 -35.61 -4.45 14.14
N ALA A 303 -35.87 -4.77 12.88
CA ALA A 303 -35.23 -5.87 12.15
C ALA A 303 -33.76 -5.57 11.78
N ALA A 304 -32.97 -5.03 12.71
CA ALA A 304 -31.53 -4.94 12.53
C ALA A 304 -30.95 -6.36 12.48
N GLN A 305 -30.01 -6.60 11.57
CA GLN A 305 -29.43 -7.93 11.41
C GLN A 305 -27.93 -7.84 11.12
N TRP A 306 -27.15 -8.74 11.70
CA TRP A 306 -25.76 -8.94 11.31
C TRP A 306 -25.68 -9.53 9.89
N GLU A 307 -25.02 -8.81 8.99
CA GLU A 307 -24.90 -9.17 7.59
C GLU A 307 -23.43 -9.42 7.24
N ARG A 308 -23.13 -10.57 6.61
CA ARG A 308 -21.82 -10.83 6.01
C ARG A 308 -21.64 -10.00 4.74
N THR A 309 -20.55 -9.24 4.71
CA THR A 309 -20.17 -8.33 3.61
C THR A 309 -18.68 -8.48 3.28
N LEU A 310 -18.21 -7.67 2.34
CA LEU A 310 -16.81 -7.64 1.91
C LEU A 310 -16.09 -6.41 2.48
N TRP A 311 -14.78 -6.50 2.71
CA TRP A 311 -13.98 -5.37 3.19
C TRP A 311 -14.15 -4.10 2.37
N LYS A 312 -14.15 -4.22 1.02
CA LYS A 312 -14.34 -3.07 0.11
C LYS A 312 -15.71 -2.38 0.20
N LYS A 313 -16.67 -2.98 0.91
CA LYS A 313 -18.03 -2.48 1.14
C LYS A 313 -18.24 -1.84 2.51
N LEU A 314 -17.24 -1.90 3.39
CA LEU A 314 -17.27 -1.16 4.65
C LEU A 314 -17.13 0.34 4.38
N GLU A 315 -17.94 1.12 5.07
CA GLU A 315 -17.98 2.57 5.00
C GLU A 315 -17.86 3.19 6.39
N VAL A 316 -17.43 4.45 6.47
CA VAL A 316 -17.30 5.16 7.75
C VAL A 316 -18.67 5.27 8.42
N GLY A 317 -18.74 4.96 9.71
CA GLY A 317 -19.98 4.92 10.47
C GLY A 317 -20.69 3.56 10.47
N ASP A 318 -20.21 2.58 9.69
CA ASP A 318 -20.72 1.20 9.80
C ASP A 318 -20.30 0.60 11.15
N ILE A 319 -21.20 -0.16 11.76
CA ILE A 319 -20.88 -0.96 12.95
C ILE A 319 -20.54 -2.37 12.49
N VAL A 320 -19.45 -2.92 12.99
CA VAL A 320 -18.93 -4.23 12.62
C VAL A 320 -18.81 -5.14 13.82
N LEU A 321 -18.95 -6.44 13.57
CA LEU A 321 -18.72 -7.51 14.53
C LEU A 321 -17.49 -8.30 14.07
N LEU A 322 -16.39 -8.17 14.80
CA LEU A 322 -15.18 -8.95 14.59
C LEU A 322 -15.21 -10.17 15.50
N ARG A 323 -14.82 -11.33 14.97
CA ARG A 323 -14.68 -12.58 15.73
C ARG A 323 -13.21 -12.87 16.04
N GLU A 324 -12.98 -13.79 16.96
CA GLU A 324 -11.64 -14.29 17.27
C GLU A 324 -10.90 -14.70 15.99
N ASP A 325 -9.60 -14.38 15.93
CA ASP A 325 -8.69 -14.62 14.81
C ASP A 325 -9.02 -13.89 13.50
N GLU A 326 -10.07 -13.06 13.46
CA GLU A 326 -10.33 -12.22 12.29
C GLU A 326 -9.35 -11.03 12.22
N GLN A 327 -8.95 -10.70 10.99
CA GLN A 327 -8.17 -9.49 10.72
C GLN A 327 -9.06 -8.25 10.76
N VAL A 328 -8.53 -7.17 11.33
CA VAL A 328 -9.19 -5.88 11.43
C VAL A 328 -9.24 -5.21 10.03
N PRO A 329 -10.43 -4.96 9.45
CA PRO A 329 -10.58 -4.57 8.03
C PRO A 329 -10.37 -3.08 7.74
N ALA A 330 -10.45 -2.24 8.77
CA ALA A 330 -10.41 -0.77 8.75
C ALA A 330 -10.03 -0.27 10.16
N ASP A 331 -9.72 1.02 10.34
CA ASP A 331 -9.46 1.50 11.71
C ASP A 331 -10.81 1.66 12.45
N ILE A 332 -10.98 0.89 13.53
CA ILE A 332 -12.25 0.66 14.20
C ILE A 332 -12.18 1.07 15.67
N LEU A 333 -13.15 1.84 16.13
CA LEU A 333 -13.32 2.20 17.53
C LEU A 333 -14.05 1.07 18.27
N VAL A 334 -13.51 0.59 19.38
CA VAL A 334 -14.09 -0.48 20.20
C VAL A 334 -15.29 0.06 20.99
N LEU A 335 -16.48 -0.49 20.72
CA LEU A 335 -17.70 -0.15 21.45
C LEU A 335 -17.94 -1.13 22.60
N ALA A 336 -17.86 -2.43 22.32
CA ALA A 336 -18.03 -3.49 23.31
C ALA A 336 -17.24 -4.74 22.93
N THR A 337 -16.96 -5.57 23.93
CA THR A 337 -16.13 -6.77 23.81
C THR A 337 -16.78 -7.92 24.53
N SER A 338 -16.40 -9.15 24.20
CA SER A 338 -16.84 -10.33 24.94
C SER A 338 -16.38 -10.38 26.40
N ASP A 339 -15.29 -9.69 26.75
CA ASP A 339 -14.83 -9.54 28.13
C ASP A 339 -15.69 -8.50 28.88
N PRO A 340 -16.29 -8.84 30.03
CA PRO A 340 -17.05 -7.91 30.88
C PRO A 340 -16.28 -6.65 31.29
N ASP A 341 -14.96 -6.74 31.45
CA ASP A 341 -14.12 -5.60 31.79
C ASP A 341 -13.89 -4.65 30.60
N GLY A 342 -14.36 -5.05 29.42
CA GLY A 342 -14.26 -4.27 28.20
C GLY A 342 -12.92 -4.41 27.48
N ASN A 343 -12.11 -5.42 27.80
CA ASN A 343 -10.79 -5.60 27.20
C ASN A 343 -10.84 -6.46 25.93
N CYS A 344 -9.91 -6.20 25.01
CA CYS A 344 -9.63 -7.10 23.89
C CYS A 344 -8.13 -7.09 23.57
N TYR A 345 -7.65 -8.16 22.94
CA TYR A 345 -6.24 -8.34 22.64
C TYR A 345 -5.98 -8.35 21.13
N LEU A 346 -4.99 -7.59 20.70
CA LEU A 346 -4.58 -7.50 19.30
C LEU A 346 -3.16 -8.02 19.09
N GLU A 347 -2.98 -8.81 18.04
CA GLU A 347 -1.67 -9.10 17.47
C GLU A 347 -1.28 -7.97 16.50
N THR A 348 -0.15 -7.30 16.74
CA THR A 348 0.32 -6.17 15.90
C THR A 348 1.55 -6.47 15.06
N LYS A 349 1.92 -7.74 14.93
CA LYS A 349 3.08 -8.21 14.14
C LYS A 349 3.14 -7.61 12.72
N ASN A 350 1.99 -7.40 12.08
CA ASN A 350 1.91 -6.82 10.73
C ASN A 350 2.16 -5.30 10.65
N LEU A 351 2.11 -4.58 11.77
CA LEU A 351 2.27 -3.12 11.81
C LEU A 351 3.66 -2.71 12.30
N ASP A 352 4.09 -3.25 13.43
CA ASP A 352 5.35 -2.87 14.09
C ASP A 352 6.29 -4.05 14.39
N GLY A 353 5.92 -5.27 14.00
CA GLY A 353 6.71 -6.48 14.24
C GLY A 353 6.53 -7.08 15.63
N GLU A 354 5.90 -6.37 16.57
CA GLU A 354 5.77 -6.86 17.94
C GLU A 354 4.93 -8.14 18.03
N THR A 355 5.48 -9.14 18.73
CA THR A 355 4.86 -10.46 18.92
C THR A 355 3.93 -10.53 20.12
N ASN A 356 4.05 -9.57 21.05
CA ASN A 356 3.18 -9.48 22.21
C ASN A 356 1.79 -9.00 21.82
N LEU A 357 0.77 -9.58 22.47
CA LEU A 357 -0.59 -9.11 22.34
C LEU A 357 -0.76 -7.74 23.00
N LYS A 358 -1.27 -6.77 22.26
CA LYS A 358 -1.57 -5.44 22.77
C LYS A 358 -2.99 -5.40 23.33
N LEU A 359 -3.11 -5.02 24.59
CA LEU A 359 -4.38 -4.75 25.25
C LEU A 359 -5.03 -3.50 24.67
N ARG A 360 -6.31 -3.59 24.32
CA ARG A 360 -7.20 -2.50 23.93
C ARG A 360 -8.47 -2.56 24.78
N LYS A 361 -9.18 -1.43 24.88
CA LYS A 361 -10.35 -1.29 25.76
C LYS A 361 -11.54 -0.72 25.01
N SER A 362 -12.74 -1.10 25.43
CA SER A 362 -13.99 -0.45 25.06
C SER A 362 -14.20 0.83 25.86
N LEU A 363 -14.97 1.74 25.26
CA LEU A 363 -15.41 2.97 25.91
C LEU A 363 -16.34 2.65 27.09
N SER A 364 -16.23 3.46 28.15
CA SER A 364 -16.99 3.24 29.38
C SER A 364 -18.49 3.42 29.14
N ALA A 365 -18.86 4.38 28.28
CA ALA A 365 -20.25 4.65 27.91
C ALA A 365 -20.95 3.50 27.16
N THR A 366 -20.18 2.64 26.47
CA THR A 366 -20.70 1.59 25.58
C THR A 366 -20.37 0.17 26.06
N ARG A 367 -19.57 0.01 27.12
CA ARG A 367 -19.10 -1.29 27.62
C ARG A 367 -20.23 -2.29 27.94
N GLY A 368 -21.37 -1.81 28.42
CA GLY A 368 -22.52 -2.65 28.74
C GLY A 368 -23.32 -3.16 27.54
N LEU A 369 -22.92 -2.83 26.30
CA LEU A 369 -23.60 -3.33 25.10
C LEU A 369 -23.32 -4.82 24.90
N SER A 370 -24.38 -5.60 24.68
CA SER A 370 -24.24 -6.98 24.23
C SER A 370 -23.96 -7.03 22.71
N SER A 371 -23.60 -8.21 22.21
CA SER A 371 -23.52 -8.46 20.76
C SER A 371 -24.90 -8.60 20.10
N ALA A 372 -26.00 -8.49 20.86
CA ALA A 372 -27.35 -8.58 20.36
C ALA A 372 -27.69 -7.42 19.43
N GLU A 373 -28.37 -7.74 18.33
CA GLU A 373 -28.72 -6.79 17.27
C GLU A 373 -29.59 -5.63 17.79
N GLU A 374 -30.45 -5.91 18.76
CA GLU A 374 -31.37 -4.94 19.35
C GLU A 374 -30.67 -3.84 20.17
N ASP A 375 -29.59 -4.18 20.88
CA ASP A 375 -28.87 -3.23 21.72
C ASP A 375 -28.07 -2.27 20.85
N VAL A 376 -27.33 -2.83 19.88
CA VAL A 376 -26.47 -2.06 18.97
C VAL A 376 -27.29 -1.13 18.08
N GLN A 377 -28.51 -1.52 17.70
CA GLN A 377 -29.41 -0.68 16.91
C GLN A 377 -29.81 0.61 17.65
N ARG A 378 -29.92 0.60 18.98
CA ARG A 378 -30.40 1.75 19.76
C ARG A 378 -29.29 2.70 20.19
N VAL A 379 -28.05 2.39 19.86
CA VAL A 379 -26.89 3.20 20.23
C VAL A 379 -26.91 4.52 19.50
N ARG A 380 -26.80 5.63 20.23
CA ARG A 380 -26.81 6.97 19.65
C ARG A 380 -25.70 7.84 20.20
N PHE A 381 -24.79 8.26 19.32
CA PHE A 381 -23.69 9.16 19.66
C PHE A 381 -23.07 9.83 18.42
N VAL A 382 -22.17 10.77 18.67
CA VAL A 382 -21.32 11.41 17.67
C VAL A 382 -19.86 11.27 18.09
N LEU A 383 -19.02 10.75 17.21
CA LEU A 383 -17.57 10.69 17.42
C LEU A 383 -16.91 11.88 16.71
N ASP A 384 -16.30 12.77 17.48
CA ASP A 384 -15.47 13.87 16.99
C ASP A 384 -14.00 13.41 16.94
N SER A 385 -13.52 13.10 15.74
CA SER A 385 -12.23 12.46 15.48
C SER A 385 -11.20 13.44 14.90
N GLU A 386 -9.93 13.26 15.25
CA GLU A 386 -8.81 13.93 14.60
C GLU A 386 -8.77 13.67 13.08
N PRO A 387 -8.11 14.54 12.29
CA PRO A 387 -7.81 14.19 10.90
C PRO A 387 -6.90 12.94 10.83
N PRO A 388 -6.92 12.19 9.71
CA PRO A 388 -6.08 11.02 9.53
C PRO A 388 -4.61 11.35 9.74
N SER A 389 -3.94 10.57 10.59
CA SER A 389 -2.56 10.82 11.01
C SER A 389 -1.71 9.56 10.80
N GLN A 390 -0.47 9.73 10.35
CA GLN A 390 0.48 8.63 10.15
C GLN A 390 0.96 8.01 11.48
N ASN A 391 0.82 8.71 12.61
CA ASN A 391 1.31 8.23 13.89
C ASN A 391 0.48 7.02 14.36
N LEU A 392 1.12 5.83 14.42
CA LEU A 392 0.48 4.57 14.83
C LEU A 392 0.10 4.54 16.31
N TYR A 393 0.76 5.34 17.15
CA TYR A 393 0.63 5.29 18.62
C TYR A 393 -0.19 6.42 19.20
N LEU A 394 -0.67 7.35 18.37
CA LEU A 394 -1.46 8.49 18.80
C LEU A 394 -2.80 8.51 18.09
N TYR A 395 -3.85 8.76 18.86
CA TYR A 395 -5.17 9.08 18.35
C TYR A 395 -5.88 9.94 19.38
N HIS A 396 -6.53 11.01 18.91
CA HIS A 396 -7.35 11.89 19.74
C HIS A 396 -8.76 11.98 19.17
N GLY A 397 -9.73 11.50 19.92
CA GLY A 397 -11.14 11.67 19.64
C GLY A 397 -11.94 12.05 20.88
N VAL A 398 -13.20 12.45 20.67
CA VAL A 398 -14.16 12.67 21.75
C VAL A 398 -15.48 12.03 21.34
N LEU A 399 -15.96 11.07 22.11
CA LEU A 399 -17.30 10.51 21.99
C LEU A 399 -18.27 11.47 22.69
N ARG A 400 -19.25 12.00 21.95
CA ARG A 400 -20.33 12.82 22.48
C ARG A 400 -21.61 12.03 22.42
N TYR A 401 -22.26 11.83 23.56
CA TYR A 401 -23.49 11.06 23.65
C TYR A 401 -24.45 11.72 24.62
N ARG A 402 -25.70 11.32 24.55
CA ARG A 402 -26.74 11.75 25.47
C ARG A 402 -26.97 10.62 26.46
N ASP A 403 -26.81 10.90 27.75
CA ASP A 403 -26.98 9.89 28.78
C ASP A 403 -28.46 9.68 29.07
N PHE A 404 -28.94 8.49 28.73
CA PHE A 404 -30.31 8.05 29.01
C PHE A 404 -30.43 7.25 30.32
N SER A 405 -29.31 6.83 30.92
CA SER A 405 -29.29 6.04 32.17
C SER A 405 -29.65 6.88 33.41
N ALA A 406 -29.29 8.17 33.43
CA ALA A 406 -29.56 9.08 34.55
C ALA A 406 -31.06 9.34 34.81
N GLY A 407 -31.94 9.03 33.85
CA GLY A 407 -33.39 9.13 34.01
C GLY A 407 -34.04 7.94 34.74
N ALA A 408 -33.33 6.81 34.87
CA ALA A 408 -33.88 5.58 35.45
C ALA A 408 -33.78 5.51 36.98
N GLU A 409 -32.78 6.15 37.59
CA GLU A 409 -32.56 6.12 39.05
C GLU A 409 -33.49 7.04 39.85
N GLY A 410 -34.26 7.92 39.19
CA GLY A 410 -35.24 8.80 39.83
C GLY A 410 -36.64 8.20 40.04
N ALA A 411 -36.89 6.95 39.64
CA ALA A 411 -38.25 6.39 39.56
C ALA A 411 -38.77 5.72 40.86
N TYR A 412 -38.04 5.80 41.97
CA TYR A 412 -38.49 5.29 43.29
C TYR A 412 -38.72 6.44 44.28
N GLY A 413 -39.65 7.33 43.92
CA GLY A 413 -40.06 8.46 44.76
C GLY A 413 -41.04 9.32 43.99
N GLY A 414 -42.28 9.41 44.46
CA GLY A 414 -43.41 9.87 43.67
C GLY A 414 -43.31 11.29 43.09
N VAL A 415 -43.80 11.39 41.85
CA VAL A 415 -44.51 12.49 41.16
C VAL A 415 -44.06 12.49 39.70
N ARG A 416 -44.95 12.04 38.80
CA ARG A 416 -44.85 12.31 37.35
C ARG A 416 -45.03 13.82 37.14
N GLY A 417 -43.98 14.58 37.37
CA GLY A 417 -43.89 15.99 37.02
C GLY A 417 -43.61 16.12 35.53
N THR A 418 -44.44 16.91 34.84
CA THR A 418 -44.21 17.64 33.57
C THR A 418 -43.06 17.17 32.66
N ALA A 419 -43.42 16.79 31.43
CA ALA A 419 -42.54 16.52 30.28
C ALA A 419 -41.29 17.41 30.25
N GLY A 420 -40.14 16.85 30.63
CA GLY A 420 -38.87 17.56 30.68
C GLY A 420 -37.74 16.84 31.43
N GLY A 421 -37.79 15.50 31.55
CA GLY A 421 -36.69 14.71 32.12
C GLY A 421 -35.49 14.74 31.19
N GLY A 422 -34.55 15.64 31.46
CA GLY A 422 -33.43 15.98 30.58
C GLY A 422 -32.40 14.86 30.52
N ALA A 423 -32.25 14.27 29.35
CA ALA A 423 -31.07 13.47 29.05
C ALA A 423 -29.87 14.44 28.89
N GLU A 424 -28.85 14.26 29.72
CA GLU A 424 -27.69 15.14 29.76
C GLU A 424 -26.69 14.81 28.66
N ASP A 425 -26.13 15.83 28.01
CA ASP A 425 -25.07 15.63 27.02
C ASP A 425 -23.74 15.37 27.75
N ARG A 426 -23.15 14.20 27.50
CA ARG A 426 -21.85 13.78 28.04
C ARG A 426 -20.79 13.67 26.96
N ALA A 427 -19.54 13.75 27.38
CA ALA A 427 -18.38 13.59 26.51
C ALA A 427 -17.33 12.69 27.18
N GLU A 428 -16.85 11.70 26.44
CA GLU A 428 -15.78 10.78 26.86
C GLU A 428 -14.59 10.92 25.89
N PRO A 429 -13.36 11.14 26.38
CA PRO A 429 -12.18 11.19 25.51
C PRO A 429 -11.87 9.80 24.95
N VAL A 430 -11.49 9.75 23.68
CA VAL A 430 -11.09 8.53 22.98
C VAL A 430 -9.60 8.63 22.66
N SER A 431 -8.85 7.62 23.06
CA SER A 431 -7.42 7.52 22.82
C SER A 431 -7.08 6.39 21.87
N ILE A 432 -5.79 6.15 21.64
CA ILE A 432 -5.33 5.00 20.85
C ILE A 432 -5.77 3.68 21.49
N ASN A 433 -5.90 3.59 22.82
CA ASN A 433 -6.24 2.35 23.51
C ASN A 433 -7.62 1.80 23.13
N GLU A 434 -8.52 2.66 22.65
CA GLU A 434 -9.87 2.30 22.21
C GLU A 434 -9.96 2.06 20.69
N LEU A 435 -8.87 2.17 19.95
CA LEU A 435 -8.84 2.03 18.49
C LEU A 435 -8.12 0.73 18.07
N LEU A 436 -8.77 -0.07 17.24
CA LEU A 436 -8.18 -1.20 16.52
C LEU A 436 -7.69 -0.72 15.15
N LEU A 437 -6.44 -1.02 14.81
CA LEU A 437 -5.86 -0.59 13.54
C LEU A 437 -6.00 -1.68 12.48
N ARG A 438 -6.20 -1.25 11.22
CA ARG A 438 -6.19 -2.16 10.09
C ARG A 438 -4.86 -2.93 10.01
N GLY A 439 -4.95 -4.24 9.77
CA GLY A 439 -3.80 -5.14 9.67
C GLY A 439 -3.43 -5.85 10.97
N CYS A 440 -3.99 -5.43 12.11
CA CYS A 440 -3.98 -6.21 13.33
C CYS A 440 -4.92 -7.43 13.21
N ALA A 441 -4.67 -8.46 14.01
CA ALA A 441 -5.57 -9.59 14.18
C ALA A 441 -6.11 -9.64 15.61
N LEU A 442 -7.40 -9.92 15.76
CA LEU A 442 -8.01 -10.11 17.08
C LEU A 442 -7.59 -11.47 17.65
N ARG A 443 -7.16 -11.51 18.91
CA ARG A 443 -6.75 -12.75 19.60
C ARG A 443 -7.38 -12.81 20.98
N ASN A 444 -7.59 -14.02 21.52
CA ASN A 444 -8.06 -14.26 22.88
C ASN A 444 -9.32 -13.45 23.26
N THR A 445 -10.16 -13.13 22.27
CA THR A 445 -11.35 -12.30 22.43
C THR A 445 -12.39 -12.85 21.46
N ALA A 446 -13.47 -13.43 21.99
CA ALA A 446 -14.45 -14.15 21.18
C ALA A 446 -15.13 -13.24 20.16
N TRP A 447 -15.46 -12.01 20.57
CA TRP A 447 -16.03 -11.01 19.68
C TRP A 447 -15.74 -9.57 20.14
N VAL A 448 -15.73 -8.65 19.18
CA VAL A 448 -15.69 -7.21 19.40
C VAL A 448 -16.73 -6.53 18.50
N VAL A 449 -17.55 -5.68 19.10
CA VAL A 449 -18.43 -4.74 18.38
C VAL A 449 -17.68 -3.42 18.25
N GLY A 450 -17.56 -2.91 17.04
CA GLY A 450 -16.81 -1.68 16.79
C GLY A 450 -17.39 -0.79 15.69
N LEU A 451 -17.05 0.49 15.75
CA LEU A 451 -17.45 1.51 14.77
C LEU A 451 -16.30 1.77 13.79
N VAL A 452 -16.56 1.72 12.49
CA VAL A 452 -15.57 2.07 11.46
C VAL A 452 -15.32 3.59 11.46
N VAL A 453 -14.09 4.01 11.76
CA VAL A 453 -13.69 5.43 11.85
C VAL A 453 -12.91 5.88 10.61
N PHE A 454 -11.89 5.11 10.20
CA PHE A 454 -11.11 5.39 8.99
C PHE A 454 -11.15 4.21 8.02
N THR A 455 -11.33 4.50 6.74
CA THR A 455 -11.43 3.51 5.66
C THR A 455 -10.37 3.73 4.60
N GLY A 456 -9.91 2.65 3.96
CA GLY A 456 -9.05 2.72 2.77
C GLY A 456 -7.80 3.57 2.98
N ALA A 457 -7.63 4.60 2.13
CA ALA A 457 -6.47 5.50 2.15
C ALA A 457 -6.30 6.29 3.45
N ASP A 458 -7.36 6.47 4.25
CA ASP A 458 -7.29 7.21 5.52
C ASP A 458 -6.80 6.34 6.69
N THR A 459 -6.74 5.01 6.53
CA THR A 459 -6.25 4.14 7.61
C THR A 459 -4.78 4.38 7.88
N LYS A 460 -4.36 4.29 9.15
CA LYS A 460 -2.97 4.59 9.53
C LYS A 460 -1.95 3.73 8.79
N ILE A 461 -2.26 2.46 8.53
CA ILE A 461 -1.38 1.56 7.76
C ILE A 461 -1.20 2.03 6.31
N MET A 462 -2.26 2.51 5.65
CA MET A 462 -2.16 2.99 4.27
C MET A 462 -1.43 4.32 4.17
N LEU A 463 -1.60 5.20 5.18
CA LEU A 463 -0.84 6.45 5.26
C LEU A 463 0.67 6.23 5.46
N ASN A 464 1.06 5.14 6.13
CA ASN A 464 2.47 4.73 6.28
C ASN A 464 2.99 3.91 5.08
N GLY A 465 2.11 3.22 4.34
CA GLY A 465 2.47 2.41 3.18
C GLY A 465 2.95 3.22 1.97
N GLY A 466 2.46 4.47 1.82
CA GLY A 466 2.80 5.35 0.72
C GLY A 466 2.32 4.85 -0.65
N GLU A 467 2.62 5.60 -1.71
CA GLU A 467 2.38 5.14 -3.08
C GLU A 467 3.47 4.14 -3.49
N THR A 468 3.09 3.03 -4.15
CA THR A 468 4.04 2.03 -4.66
C THR A 468 5.05 2.69 -5.62
N PRO A 469 6.33 2.88 -5.23
CA PRO A 469 7.28 3.59 -6.08
C PRO A 469 7.73 2.71 -7.25
N SER A 470 8.10 3.34 -8.37
CA SER A 470 8.80 2.65 -9.45
C SER A 470 10.24 2.34 -9.03
N LYS A 471 10.48 1.14 -8.50
CA LYS A 471 11.84 0.67 -8.18
C LYS A 471 12.62 0.44 -9.49
N ARG A 472 13.84 0.98 -9.54
CA ARG A 472 14.81 0.79 -10.62
C ARG A 472 16.07 0.20 -10.02
N SER A 473 16.62 -0.84 -10.65
CA SER A 473 17.80 -1.52 -10.12
C SER A 473 19.05 -0.65 -10.25
N LYS A 474 20.09 -1.00 -9.49
CA LYS A 474 21.39 -0.30 -9.59
C LYS A 474 21.99 -0.47 -10.99
N ILE A 475 21.93 -1.68 -11.55
CA ILE A 475 22.43 -1.98 -12.90
C ILE A 475 21.72 -1.11 -13.95
N GLU A 476 20.41 -0.86 -13.83
CA GLU A 476 19.69 0.04 -14.74
C GLU A 476 20.25 1.47 -14.71
N ARG A 477 20.65 1.98 -13.53
CA ARG A 477 21.24 3.31 -13.40
C ARG A 477 22.64 3.37 -14.01
N GLU A 478 23.47 2.37 -13.77
CA GLU A 478 24.82 2.28 -14.35
C GLU A 478 24.79 2.10 -15.87
N THR A 479 23.83 1.32 -16.37
CA THR A 479 23.62 1.12 -17.81
C THR A 479 23.29 2.44 -18.51
N ASN A 480 22.47 3.31 -17.90
CA ASN A 480 22.17 4.63 -18.45
C ASN A 480 23.43 5.50 -18.58
N PHE A 481 24.36 5.42 -17.62
CA PHE A 481 25.63 6.15 -17.70
C PHE A 481 26.50 5.62 -18.84
N ASN A 482 26.62 4.31 -18.98
CA ASN A 482 27.37 3.69 -20.08
C ASN A 482 26.78 4.05 -21.45
N VAL A 483 25.44 4.11 -21.57
CA VAL A 483 24.79 4.57 -22.81
C VAL A 483 25.09 6.03 -23.11
N ALA A 484 25.16 6.90 -22.10
CA ALA A 484 25.55 8.30 -22.30
C ALA A 484 27.01 8.43 -22.79
N VAL A 485 27.92 7.60 -22.27
CA VAL A 485 29.32 7.53 -22.75
C VAL A 485 29.37 7.06 -24.20
N ASN A 486 28.64 5.99 -24.55
CA ASN A 486 28.56 5.50 -25.93
C ASN A 486 27.99 6.54 -26.89
N PHE A 487 27.01 7.33 -26.45
CA PHE A 487 26.48 8.45 -27.22
C PHE A 487 27.54 9.53 -27.47
N GLY A 488 28.39 9.83 -26.48
CA GLY A 488 29.53 10.74 -26.65
C GLY A 488 30.54 10.24 -27.68
N VAL A 489 30.87 8.94 -27.64
CA VAL A 489 31.77 8.30 -28.63
C VAL A 489 31.15 8.33 -30.03
N LEU A 490 29.86 8.02 -30.15
CA LEU A 490 29.11 8.09 -31.41
C LEU A 490 29.19 9.49 -32.02
N LEU A 491 28.87 10.53 -31.24
CA LEU A 491 28.95 11.92 -31.72
C LEU A 491 30.36 12.29 -32.17
N ALA A 492 31.39 11.89 -31.42
CA ALA A 492 32.77 12.17 -31.79
C ALA A 492 33.15 11.54 -33.14
N MET A 493 32.79 10.26 -33.35
CA MET A 493 33.02 9.58 -34.63
C MET A 493 32.27 10.25 -35.78
N CYS A 494 30.99 10.59 -35.60
CA CYS A 494 30.21 11.27 -36.63
C CYS A 494 30.78 12.66 -36.98
N VAL A 495 31.27 13.42 -35.99
CA VAL A 495 31.91 14.72 -36.24
C VAL A 495 33.19 14.55 -37.05
N VAL A 496 34.03 13.57 -36.70
CA VAL A 496 35.28 13.29 -37.43
C VAL A 496 34.97 12.93 -38.88
N ASP A 497 34.03 12.02 -39.12
CA ASP A 497 33.65 11.61 -40.48
C ASP A 497 33.04 12.75 -41.30
N ALA A 498 32.21 13.60 -40.68
CA ALA A 498 31.65 14.78 -41.33
C ALA A 498 32.73 15.78 -41.75
N ILE A 499 33.74 16.01 -40.90
CA ILE A 499 34.86 16.88 -41.23
C ILE A 499 35.67 16.29 -42.39
N PHE A 500 36.03 15.01 -42.33
CA PHE A 500 36.77 14.36 -43.41
C PHE A 500 35.99 14.34 -44.73
N SER A 501 34.69 14.04 -44.69
CA SER A 501 33.81 14.08 -45.85
C SER A 501 33.73 15.48 -46.46
N GLY A 502 33.52 16.52 -45.65
CA GLY A 502 33.48 17.91 -46.13
C GLY A 502 34.82 18.40 -46.69
N LEU A 503 35.94 17.96 -46.11
CA LEU A 503 37.28 18.28 -46.62
C LEU A 503 37.57 17.58 -47.95
N GLU A 504 37.09 16.35 -48.13
CA GLU A 504 37.24 15.60 -49.38
C GLU A 504 36.35 16.18 -50.48
N ASP A 505 35.10 16.57 -50.16
CA ASP A 505 34.18 17.22 -51.10
C ASP A 505 34.69 18.60 -51.58
N ALA A 506 35.48 19.28 -50.74
CA ALA A 506 36.15 20.53 -51.12
C ALA A 506 37.31 20.32 -52.13
N ARG A 507 37.83 19.11 -52.30
CA ARG A 507 38.92 18.83 -53.24
C ARG A 507 38.40 18.75 -54.68
N THR A 508 39.14 19.37 -55.60
CA THR A 508 38.77 19.41 -57.02
C THR A 508 39.37 18.27 -57.84
N ASP A 509 40.37 17.57 -57.31
CA ASP A 509 41.16 16.52 -57.99
C ASP A 509 40.77 15.12 -57.51
N THR A 510 39.48 14.80 -57.56
CA THR A 510 38.93 13.51 -57.11
C THR A 510 38.15 12.83 -58.24
N SER A 511 38.17 11.50 -58.27
CA SER A 511 37.45 10.70 -59.27
C SER A 511 35.94 10.90 -59.19
N ALA A 512 35.40 11.27 -58.03
CA ALA A 512 33.98 11.54 -57.82
C ALA A 512 33.45 12.64 -58.76
N ARG A 513 34.24 13.69 -59.05
CA ARG A 513 33.83 14.74 -60.01
C ARG A 513 33.67 14.24 -61.44
N LEU A 514 34.38 13.18 -61.82
CA LEU A 514 34.32 12.63 -63.17
C LEU A 514 33.21 11.56 -63.30
N PHE A 515 33.03 10.72 -62.28
CA PHE A 515 32.16 9.54 -62.35
C PHE A 515 30.85 9.64 -61.54
N GLU A 516 30.74 10.56 -60.60
CA GLU A 516 29.62 10.71 -59.65
C GLU A 516 29.01 12.13 -59.74
N GLN A 517 28.59 12.53 -60.95
CA GLN A 517 28.02 13.86 -61.18
C GLN A 517 26.53 13.90 -60.79
N GLY A 518 26.16 14.85 -59.92
CA GLY A 518 24.77 15.09 -59.52
C GLY A 518 24.24 14.18 -58.41
N THR A 519 25.11 13.42 -57.75
CA THR A 519 24.79 12.57 -56.60
C THR A 519 24.71 13.33 -55.28
N ASP A 520 25.41 14.47 -55.16
CA ASP A 520 25.41 15.24 -53.92
C ASP A 520 24.06 15.91 -53.66
N PRO A 521 23.60 15.93 -52.41
CA PRO A 521 22.31 16.52 -52.07
C PRO A 521 22.30 18.03 -52.29
N THR A 522 23.45 18.71 -52.17
CA THR A 522 23.57 20.16 -52.35
C THR A 522 24.91 20.56 -52.97
N THR A 523 24.99 21.79 -53.47
CA THR A 523 26.22 22.36 -54.05
C THR A 523 27.19 22.93 -53.01
N VAL A 524 26.81 22.91 -51.72
CA VAL A 524 27.59 23.51 -50.62
C VAL A 524 28.22 22.39 -49.79
N TYR A 525 29.56 22.29 -49.84
CA TYR A 525 30.33 21.25 -49.15
C TYR A 525 30.06 21.19 -47.62
N VAL A 526 29.79 22.33 -46.97
CA VAL A 526 29.45 22.38 -45.54
C VAL A 526 28.09 21.72 -45.26
N LEU A 527 27.13 21.90 -46.16
CA LEU A 527 25.80 21.33 -46.01
C LEU A 527 25.82 19.83 -46.33
N ASN A 528 26.63 19.42 -47.31
CA ASN A 528 26.91 18.00 -47.56
C ASN A 528 27.57 17.33 -46.34
N ALA A 529 28.56 17.98 -45.71
CA ALA A 529 29.15 17.48 -44.47
C ALA A 529 28.14 17.34 -43.31
N LEU A 530 27.17 18.26 -43.21
CA LEU A 530 26.08 18.14 -42.23
C LEU A 530 25.14 16.97 -42.55
N VAL A 531 24.83 16.74 -43.82
CA VAL A 531 24.05 15.57 -44.25
C VAL A 531 24.82 14.30 -43.92
N THR A 532 26.13 14.23 -44.21
CA THR A 532 27.00 13.11 -43.83
C THR A 532 27.03 12.90 -42.33
N PHE A 533 27.11 13.96 -41.52
CA PHE A 533 27.05 13.86 -40.05
C PHE A 533 25.79 13.12 -39.59
N VAL A 534 24.62 13.52 -40.09
CA VAL A 534 23.33 12.90 -39.73
C VAL A 534 23.23 11.47 -40.29
N SER A 535 23.72 11.23 -41.50
CA SER A 535 23.80 9.89 -42.09
C SER A 535 24.72 8.95 -41.30
N CYS A 536 25.83 9.44 -40.76
CA CYS A 536 26.73 8.66 -39.91
C CYS A 536 26.09 8.32 -38.55
N ILE A 537 25.24 9.19 -37.99
CA ILE A 537 24.45 8.85 -36.77
C ILE A 537 23.57 7.62 -37.04
N ILE A 538 22.98 7.53 -38.24
CA ILE A 538 22.17 6.39 -38.67
C ILE A 538 23.06 5.16 -38.91
N ALA A 539 24.17 5.31 -39.63
CA ALA A 539 25.07 4.21 -39.96
C ALA A 539 25.67 3.54 -38.71
N PHE A 540 26.03 4.34 -37.71
CA PHE A 540 26.65 3.86 -36.47
C PHE A 540 25.66 3.67 -35.30
N GLN A 541 24.35 3.69 -35.56
CA GLN A 541 23.32 3.53 -34.53
C GLN A 541 23.48 2.25 -33.69
N ASN A 542 24.12 1.20 -34.26
CA ASN A 542 24.34 -0.08 -33.59
C ASN A 542 25.38 -0.02 -32.46
N ILE A 543 26.16 1.06 -32.33
CA ILE A 543 27.04 1.30 -31.17
C ILE A 543 26.24 1.32 -29.86
N ILE A 544 25.00 1.81 -29.91
CA ILE A 544 24.04 1.72 -28.81
C ILE A 544 23.07 0.59 -29.14
N PRO A 545 23.34 -0.66 -28.70
CA PRO A 545 22.51 -1.80 -29.06
C PRO A 545 21.09 -1.63 -28.52
N ILE A 546 20.11 -1.54 -29.42
CA ILE A 546 18.68 -1.42 -29.08
C ILE A 546 18.23 -2.61 -28.21
N SER A 547 18.80 -3.79 -28.48
CA SER A 547 18.50 -5.03 -27.78
C SER A 547 18.95 -5.07 -26.32
N LEU A 548 19.91 -4.23 -25.89
CA LEU A 548 20.48 -4.31 -24.54
C LEU A 548 19.40 -4.20 -23.45
N TYR A 549 18.50 -3.23 -23.58
CA TYR A 549 17.48 -2.98 -22.56
C TYR A 549 16.44 -4.09 -22.49
N ILE A 550 15.94 -4.54 -23.64
CA ILE A 550 14.96 -5.62 -23.68
C ILE A 550 15.57 -6.95 -23.25
N SER A 551 16.83 -7.22 -23.59
CA SER A 551 17.55 -8.40 -23.10
C SER A 551 17.67 -8.40 -21.58
N ILE A 552 18.04 -7.26 -20.97
CA ILE A 552 18.10 -7.14 -19.50
C ILE A 552 16.71 -7.38 -18.88
N GLU A 553 15.64 -6.81 -19.43
CA GLU A 553 14.28 -7.02 -18.92
C GLU A 553 13.81 -8.47 -19.03
N ILE A 554 14.11 -9.14 -20.16
CA ILE A 554 13.79 -10.55 -20.36
C ILE A 554 14.57 -11.41 -19.36
N VAL A 555 15.88 -11.18 -19.21
CA VAL A 555 16.72 -11.92 -18.26
C VAL A 555 16.18 -11.79 -16.84
N LYS A 556 15.84 -10.58 -16.41
CA LYS A 556 15.26 -10.34 -15.06
C LYS A 556 13.91 -11.02 -14.88
N SER A 557 13.07 -11.02 -15.91
CA SER A 557 11.77 -11.70 -15.88
C SER A 557 11.94 -13.23 -15.76
N ILE A 558 12.91 -13.81 -16.47
CA ILE A 558 13.26 -15.24 -16.37
C ILE A 558 13.84 -15.56 -14.98
N GLN A 559 14.72 -14.71 -14.45
CA GLN A 559 15.26 -14.87 -13.10
C GLN A 559 14.15 -14.85 -12.04
N ALA A 560 13.20 -13.90 -12.13
CA ALA A 560 12.04 -13.86 -11.25
C ALA A 560 11.18 -15.13 -11.40
N TYR A 561 11.00 -15.64 -12.61
CA TYR A 561 10.31 -16.91 -12.82
C TYR A 561 11.03 -18.08 -12.13
N PHE A 562 12.35 -18.20 -12.27
CA PHE A 562 13.11 -19.26 -11.58
C PHE A 562 13.03 -19.16 -10.06
N ILE A 563 13.09 -17.94 -9.50
CA ILE A 563 12.85 -17.72 -8.05
C ILE A 563 11.48 -18.28 -7.64
N SER A 564 10.46 -18.11 -8.48
CA SER A 564 9.10 -18.59 -8.18
C SER A 564 8.88 -20.09 -8.35
N GLN A 565 9.81 -20.78 -9.01
CA GLN A 565 9.75 -22.24 -9.23
C GLN A 565 10.72 -23.00 -8.32
N ASP A 566 11.43 -22.29 -7.44
CA ASP A 566 12.36 -22.91 -6.52
C ASP A 566 11.61 -23.66 -5.39
N ILE A 567 11.81 -24.97 -5.34
CA ILE A 567 11.19 -25.86 -4.37
C ILE A 567 11.83 -25.67 -2.98
N GLU A 568 13.09 -25.23 -2.89
CA GLU A 568 13.74 -24.97 -1.60
C GLU A 568 13.16 -23.74 -0.90
N MET A 569 12.57 -22.81 -1.67
CA MET A 569 11.87 -21.64 -1.14
C MET A 569 10.35 -21.83 -1.04
N TYR A 570 9.86 -23.07 -1.15
CA TYR A 570 8.45 -23.39 -0.95
C TYR A 570 8.16 -23.74 0.52
N TYR A 571 7.11 -23.12 1.08
CA TYR A 571 6.70 -23.37 2.45
C TYR A 571 5.44 -24.23 2.51
N ALA A 572 5.61 -25.50 2.90
CA ALA A 572 4.54 -26.50 2.93
C ALA A 572 3.41 -26.18 3.92
N GLY A 573 3.70 -25.49 5.04
CA GLY A 573 2.70 -25.21 6.07
C GLY A 573 1.58 -24.26 5.61
N TYR A 574 1.87 -23.38 4.63
CA TYR A 574 0.90 -22.46 4.04
C TYR A 574 0.67 -22.72 2.55
N ASP A 575 1.17 -23.84 2.02
CA ASP A 575 1.15 -24.17 0.58
C ASP A 575 1.54 -22.97 -0.32
N THR A 576 2.62 -22.27 0.06
CA THR A 576 2.99 -20.99 -0.57
C THR A 576 4.41 -21.03 -1.12
N PRO A 577 4.62 -20.80 -2.43
CA PRO A 577 5.95 -20.63 -3.01
C PRO A 577 6.47 -19.21 -2.82
N CYS A 578 7.76 -18.98 -3.09
CA CYS A 578 8.34 -17.63 -3.11
C CYS A 578 7.80 -16.85 -4.33
N VAL A 579 6.85 -15.94 -4.13
CA VAL A 579 6.24 -15.17 -5.23
C VAL A 579 6.89 -13.79 -5.37
N PRO A 580 7.79 -13.56 -6.35
CA PRO A 580 8.36 -12.23 -6.59
C PRO A 580 7.28 -11.27 -7.11
N LYS A 581 7.05 -10.20 -6.35
CA LYS A 581 6.03 -9.17 -6.66
C LYS A 581 6.55 -8.05 -7.57
N THR A 582 7.87 -7.96 -7.77
CA THR A 582 8.52 -6.97 -8.64
C THR A 582 9.62 -7.68 -9.41
N TRP A 583 9.53 -7.71 -10.74
CA TRP A 583 10.48 -8.49 -11.55
C TRP A 583 11.74 -7.72 -11.93
N ASN A 584 11.78 -6.40 -11.68
CA ASN A 584 12.87 -5.52 -12.13
C ASN A 584 14.12 -5.51 -11.23
N ILE A 585 14.07 -6.19 -10.08
CA ILE A 585 15.06 -6.03 -8.99
C ILE A 585 15.71 -7.36 -8.55
N SER A 586 15.67 -8.39 -9.39
CA SER A 586 16.29 -9.69 -9.08
C SER A 586 17.80 -9.58 -8.86
N ASP A 587 18.46 -8.68 -9.57
CA ASP A 587 19.90 -8.38 -9.48
C ASP A 587 20.30 -7.65 -8.19
N ASP A 588 19.39 -6.87 -7.61
CA ASP A 588 19.67 -6.13 -6.38
C ASP A 588 19.84 -7.08 -5.17
N LEU A 589 19.26 -8.29 -5.21
CA LEU A 589 19.36 -9.29 -4.15
C LEU A 589 20.81 -9.71 -3.86
N GLY A 590 21.66 -9.73 -4.88
CA GLY A 590 23.09 -10.06 -4.74
C GLY A 590 23.95 -8.90 -4.23
N GLN A 591 23.37 -7.72 -4.01
CA GLN A 591 24.07 -6.48 -3.61
C GLN A 591 23.59 -5.94 -2.26
N ILE A 592 22.81 -6.73 -1.52
CA ILE A 592 22.29 -6.32 -0.21
C ILE A 592 23.45 -6.28 0.79
N GLU A 593 23.82 -5.08 1.24
CA GLU A 593 24.85 -4.88 2.27
C GLU A 593 24.29 -4.95 3.69
N CYS A 594 23.00 -4.67 3.86
CA CYS A 594 22.34 -4.60 5.16
C CYS A 594 20.97 -5.25 5.06
N ALA A 595 20.72 -6.26 5.89
CA ALA A 595 19.39 -6.83 6.11
C ALA A 595 18.85 -6.33 7.45
N ALA A 596 17.69 -5.68 7.42
CA ALA A 596 16.97 -5.33 8.64
C ALA A 596 15.98 -6.44 8.96
N PHE A 597 16.23 -7.17 10.03
CA PHE A 597 15.29 -8.14 10.57
C PHE A 597 14.41 -7.44 11.61
N PHE A 598 13.10 -7.40 11.36
CA PHE A 598 12.12 -6.94 12.34
C PHE A 598 11.67 -8.18 13.12
N HIS A 599 11.89 -8.13 14.44
CA HIS A 599 11.73 -9.28 15.34
C HIS A 599 10.33 -9.35 15.96
#